data_AF-A0A7W7YM82-F1
#
_entry.id   AF-A0A7W7YM82-F1
#
_cell.length_a   1.000
_cell.length_b   1.000
_cell.length_c   1.000
_cell.angle_alpha   90.00
_cell.angle_beta   90.00
_cell.angle_gamma   90.00
#
_symmetry.space_group_name_H-M   'P 1'
#
loop_
_entity.id
_entity.type
_entity.pdbx_description
1 polymer ?
#
loop_
_entity_poly.entity_id
_entity_poly.type
_entity_poly.pdbx_seq_one_letter_code
_entity_poly.pdbx_strand_id
1 'polypeptide(L)'
;MNTPDDPLDELLSQWQVHGEVPSSFQREVWARIATNEGEPTTWEKLTSFLVQPRGWLIATAASILIGATVAWVETRPPRLNPHEAYVRSISPFASLHLASH
;
A
#
# COMPACT_ATOMS: atom_id res chain seq x y z
N MET A 1 -2.96 -30.74 23.55
CA MET A 1 -3.29 -30.17 24.87
C MET A 1 -4.81 -30.22 24.95
N ASN A 2 -5.35 -31.25 25.60
CA ASN A 2 -6.81 -31.45 25.71
C ASN A 2 -7.35 -30.40 26.66
N THR A 3 -8.20 -29.51 26.17
CA THR A 3 -9.03 -28.64 27.00
C THR A 3 -9.91 -29.51 27.90
N PRO A 4 -10.03 -29.21 29.20
CA PRO A 4 -10.94 -29.95 30.08
C PRO A 4 -12.36 -29.84 29.56
N ASP A 5 -13.08 -30.97 29.54
CA ASP A 5 -14.46 -31.07 29.04
C ASP A 5 -15.33 -29.99 29.69
N ASP A 6 -15.77 -29.01 28.88
CA ASP A 6 -16.57 -27.88 29.35
C ASP A 6 -17.99 -28.40 29.63
N PRO A 7 -18.57 -28.21 30.82
CA PRO A 7 -19.95 -28.61 31.11
C PRO A 7 -20.97 -27.95 30.16
N LEU A 8 -20.58 -26.87 29.47
CA LEU A 8 -21.38 -26.26 28.42
C LEU A 8 -21.51 -27.15 27.18
N ASP A 9 -20.47 -27.92 26.83
CA ASP A 9 -20.50 -28.81 25.66
C ASP A 9 -21.53 -29.93 25.83
N GLU A 10 -21.69 -30.43 27.06
CA GLU A 10 -22.71 -31.45 27.37
C GLU A 10 -24.13 -30.89 27.20
N LEU A 11 -24.39 -29.66 27.66
CA LEU A 11 -25.67 -28.98 27.47
C LEU A 11 -25.95 -28.64 26.00
N LEU A 12 -24.93 -28.25 25.25
CA LEU A 12 -25.03 -27.98 23.81
C LEU A 12 -25.29 -29.26 23.02
N SER A 13 -24.69 -30.38 23.41
CA SER A 13 -24.91 -31.68 22.79
C SER A 13 -26.36 -32.18 22.96
N GLN A 14 -26.98 -31.92 24.13
CA GLN A 14 -28.36 -32.30 24.41
C GLN A 14 -29.38 -31.45 23.63
N TRP A 15 -29.00 -30.20 23.28
CA TRP A 15 -29.87 -29.29 22.55
C TRP A 15 -29.75 -29.43 21.03
N GLN A 16 -28.64 -29.95 20.51
CA GLN A 16 -28.46 -30.20 19.09
C GLN A 16 -29.33 -31.37 18.60
N VAL A 17 -30.52 -31.04 18.12
CA VAL A 17 -31.33 -31.94 17.31
C VAL A 17 -30.57 -32.20 16.00
N HIS A 18 -29.86 -33.31 15.95
CA HIS A 18 -29.19 -33.82 14.75
C HIS A 18 -30.27 -34.33 13.78
N GLY A 19 -30.88 -33.42 13.03
CA GLY A 19 -31.70 -33.78 11.88
C GLY A 19 -30.83 -34.41 10.79
N GLU A 20 -31.35 -35.42 10.09
CA GLU A 20 -30.68 -35.97 8.91
C GLU A 20 -30.50 -34.87 7.86
N VAL A 21 -29.26 -34.43 7.71
CA VAL A 21 -28.91 -33.40 6.74
C VAL A 21 -28.67 -34.09 5.39
N PRO A 22 -29.31 -33.62 4.29
CA PRO A 22 -29.05 -34.17 2.96
C PRO A 22 -27.55 -34.10 2.62
N SER A 23 -27.01 -35.14 1.97
CA SER A 23 -25.60 -35.17 1.56
C SER A 23 -25.20 -34.03 0.61
N SER A 24 -26.19 -33.39 -0.03
CA SER A 24 -26.02 -32.21 -0.88
C SER A 24 -25.96 -30.89 -0.11
N PHE A 25 -26.41 -30.84 1.15
CA PHE A 25 -26.54 -29.60 1.92
C PHE A 25 -25.19 -28.94 2.16
N GLN A 26 -24.18 -29.70 2.57
CA GLN A 26 -22.83 -29.16 2.77
C GLN A 26 -22.29 -28.58 1.46
N ARG A 27 -22.47 -29.29 0.34
CA ARG A 27 -22.04 -28.83 -0.98
C ARG A 27 -22.74 -27.53 -1.38
N GLU A 28 -24.03 -27.41 -1.09
CA GLU A 28 -24.82 -26.23 -1.40
C GLU A 28 -24.46 -25.02 -0.51
N VAL A 29 -24.21 -25.25 0.78
CA VAL A 29 -23.73 -24.23 1.72
C VAL A 29 -22.37 -23.70 1.29
N TRP A 30 -21.43 -24.59 0.96
CA TRP A 30 -20.11 -24.18 0.47
C TRP A 30 -20.17 -23.47 -0.88
N ALA A 31 -21.05 -23.90 -1.78
CA ALA A 31 -21.28 -23.20 -3.04
C ALA A 31 -21.80 -21.78 -2.80
N ARG A 32 -22.74 -21.60 -1.85
CA ARG A 32 -23.28 -20.29 -1.48
C ARG A 32 -22.24 -19.39 -0.82
N ILE A 33 -21.39 -19.94 0.05
CA ILE A 33 -20.27 -19.20 0.67
C ILE A 33 -19.30 -18.74 -0.40
N ALA A 34 -18.88 -19.63 -1.30
CA ALA A 34 -17.96 -19.31 -2.38
C ALA A 34 -18.52 -18.26 -3.34
N THR A 35 -19.84 -18.23 -3.58
CA THR A 35 -20.48 -17.17 -4.38
C THR A 35 -20.67 -15.85 -3.63
N ASN A 36 -20.68 -15.88 -2.29
CA ASN A 36 -20.85 -14.70 -1.43
C ASN A 36 -19.53 -14.11 -0.94
N GLU A 37 -18.39 -14.77 -1.20
CA GLU A 37 -17.08 -14.12 -1.18
C GLU A 37 -17.08 -13.06 -2.30
N GLY A 38 -17.58 -11.88 -1.95
CA GLY A 38 -17.72 -10.75 -2.87
C GLY A 38 -16.40 -10.39 -3.53
N GLU A 39 -16.48 -9.77 -4.71
CA GLU A 39 -15.28 -9.35 -5.42
C GLU A 39 -14.39 -8.49 -4.51
N PRO A 40 -13.08 -8.76 -4.46
CA PRO A 40 -12.19 -8.04 -3.58
C PRO A 40 -12.27 -6.54 -3.87
N THR A 41 -12.47 -5.77 -2.80
CA THR A 41 -12.58 -4.32 -2.89
C THR A 41 -11.31 -3.71 -3.46
N THR A 42 -11.40 -2.51 -4.04
CA THR A 42 -10.24 -1.78 -4.59
C THR A 42 -9.13 -1.60 -3.56
N TRP A 43 -9.49 -1.46 -2.28
CA TRP A 43 -8.54 -1.39 -1.18
C TRP A 43 -7.80 -2.73 -0.94
N GLU A 44 -8.52 -3.85 -0.94
CA GLU A 44 -7.94 -5.19 -0.77
C GLU A 44 -7.03 -5.58 -1.94
N LYS A 45 -7.38 -5.15 -3.16
CA LYS A 45 -6.52 -5.30 -4.34
C LYS A 45 -5.22 -4.50 -4.18
N LEU A 46 -5.29 -3.29 -3.64
CA LEU A 46 -4.12 -2.43 -3.42
C LEU A 46 -3.20 -3.00 -2.34
N THR A 47 -3.76 -3.46 -1.21
CA THR A 47 -2.97 -4.06 -0.13
C THR A 47 -2.37 -5.39 -0.54
N SER A 48 -3.13 -6.24 -1.24
CA SER A 48 -2.61 -7.50 -1.81
C SER A 48 -1.46 -7.25 -2.78
N PHE A 49 -1.56 -6.21 -3.63
CA PHE A 49 -0.49 -5.81 -4.53
C PHE A 49 0.76 -5.35 -3.77
N LEU A 50 0.61 -4.58 -2.70
CA LEU A 50 1.72 -4.10 -1.87
C LEU A 50 2.40 -5.22 -1.06
N VAL A 51 1.68 -6.28 -0.70
CA VAL A 51 2.24 -7.42 0.03
C VAL A 51 3.05 -8.35 -0.88
N GLN A 52 2.78 -8.34 -2.19
CA GLN A 52 3.56 -9.15 -3.13
C GLN A 52 4.97 -8.57 -3.37
N PRO A 53 6.01 -9.43 -3.53
CA PRO A 53 7.38 -8.98 -3.76
C PRO A 53 7.55 -8.13 -5.03
N ARG A 54 6.66 -8.31 -6.02
CA ARG A 54 6.60 -7.46 -7.22
C ARG A 54 6.13 -6.04 -6.92
N GLY A 55 5.20 -5.87 -5.96
CA GLY A 55 4.72 -4.56 -5.54
C GLY A 55 5.82 -3.72 -4.88
N TRP A 56 6.72 -4.35 -4.13
CA TRP A 56 7.86 -3.68 -3.49
C TRP A 56 8.83 -3.09 -4.50
N LEU A 57 9.12 -3.82 -5.59
CA LEU A 57 9.97 -3.33 -6.68
C LEU A 57 9.36 -2.11 -7.38
N ILE A 58 8.04 -2.11 -7.57
CA ILE A 58 7.34 -0.99 -8.21
C ILE A 58 7.29 0.22 -7.27
N ALA A 59 7.00 0.00 -5.98
CA ALA A 59 6.97 1.06 -4.98
C ALA A 59 8.34 1.74 -4.80
N THR A 60 9.42 0.95 -4.76
CA THR A 60 10.79 1.46 -4.67
C THR A 60 11.19 2.22 -5.93
N ALA A 61 10.91 1.67 -7.12
CA ALA A 61 11.16 2.37 -8.38
C ALA A 61 10.40 3.70 -8.47
N ALA A 62 9.13 3.72 -8.05
CA ALA A 62 8.32 4.93 -7.99
C ALA A 62 8.89 5.96 -7.01
N SER A 63 9.32 5.53 -5.83
CA SER A 63 9.95 6.40 -4.83
C SER A 63 11.24 7.04 -5.35
N ILE A 64 12.08 6.25 -6.03
CA ILE A 64 13.32 6.75 -6.66
C ILE A 64 13.00 7.77 -7.75
N LEU A 65 12.01 7.49 -8.61
CA LEU A 65 11.58 8.42 -9.65
C LEU A 65 11.06 9.75 -9.08
N ILE A 66 10.24 9.69 -8.04
CA ILE A 66 9.73 10.88 -7.35
C ILE A 66 10.89 11.67 -6.73
N GLY A 67 11.80 11.01 -6.02
CA GLY A 67 12.98 11.68 -5.46
C GLY A 67 13.86 12.32 -6.54
N ALA A 68 14.12 11.61 -7.64
CA ALA A 68 14.94 12.09 -8.75
C ALA A 68 14.28 13.29 -9.46
N THR A 69 12.97 13.25 -9.66
CA THR A 69 12.23 14.36 -10.28
C THR A 69 12.20 15.61 -9.40
N VAL A 70 11.99 15.44 -8.10
CA VAL A 70 12.06 16.55 -7.13
C VAL A 70 13.47 17.15 -7.11
N ALA A 71 14.51 16.32 -6.99
CA ALA A 71 15.89 16.77 -7.01
C ALA A 71 16.23 17.49 -8.32
N TRP A 72 15.73 17.00 -9.45
CA TRP A 72 15.94 17.64 -10.74
C TRP A 72 15.25 19.00 -10.87
N VAL A 73 14.06 19.17 -10.29
CA VAL A 73 13.36 20.45 -10.26
C VAL A 73 14.10 21.44 -9.36
N GLU A 74 14.52 21.01 -8.18
CA GLU A 74 15.23 21.85 -7.19
C GLU A 74 16.59 22.34 -7.72
N THR A 75 17.32 21.46 -8.41
CA THR A 75 18.68 21.75 -8.91
C THR A 75 18.70 22.52 -10.23
N ARG A 76 17.53 22.87 -10.81
CA ARG A 76 17.54 23.66 -12.04
C ARG A 76 18.09 25.05 -11.75
N PRO A 77 19.12 25.49 -12.50
CA PRO A 77 19.57 26.87 -12.38
C PRO A 77 18.40 27.80 -12.74
N PRO A 78 18.19 28.88 -11.98
CA PRO A 78 17.16 29.86 -12.30
C PRO A 78 17.41 30.39 -13.71
N ARG A 79 16.35 30.44 -14.53
CA ARG A 79 16.42 31.02 -15.87
C ARG A 79 16.58 32.54 -15.72
N LEU A 80 17.83 33.00 -15.71
CA LEU A 80 18.13 34.43 -15.66
C LEU A 80 17.77 35.07 -17.00
N ASN A 81 17.14 36.25 -16.95
CA ASN A 81 16.93 37.07 -18.13
C ASN A 81 18.31 37.50 -18.68
N PRO A 82 18.57 37.53 -20.00
CA PRO A 82 19.85 37.97 -20.57
C PRO A 82 20.39 39.30 -20.00
N HIS A 83 19.50 40.24 -19.65
CA HIS A 83 19.89 41.47 -18.97
C HIS A 83 20.43 41.22 -17.54
N GLU A 84 19.77 40.37 -16.76
CA GLU A 84 20.21 40.00 -15.41
C GLU A 84 21.53 39.21 -15.42
N ALA A 85 21.70 38.33 -16.40
CA ALA A 85 22.94 37.59 -16.61
C ALA A 85 24.11 38.55 -16.91
N TYR A 86 23.90 39.56 -17.75
CA TYR A 86 24.90 40.58 -18.04
C TYR A 86 25.27 41.38 -16.79
N VAL A 87 24.29 41.92 -16.06
CA VAL A 87 24.51 42.69 -14.82
C VAL A 87 25.27 41.86 -13.78
N ARG A 88 24.95 40.56 -13.65
CA ARG A 88 25.67 39.66 -12.73
C ARG A 88 27.12 39.40 -13.15
N SER A 89 27.40 39.33 -14.45
CA SER A 89 28.76 39.08 -14.98
C SER A 89 29.73 40.25 -14.79
N ILE A 90 29.22 41.48 -14.76
CA ILE A 90 30.02 42.71 -14.61
C ILE A 90 30.04 43.23 -13.16
N SER A 91 29.26 42.63 -12.26
CA SER A 91 29.17 43.09 -10.87
C SER A 91 30.38 42.60 -10.06
N PRO A 92 31.22 43.51 -9.52
CA PRO A 92 32.37 43.14 -8.69
C PRO A 92 31.98 42.57 -7.34
N PHE A 93 30.71 42.72 -6.92
CA PHE A 93 30.18 42.19 -5.66
C PHE A 93 29.48 40.84 -5.83
N ALA A 94 29.35 40.33 -7.06
CA ALA A 94 28.72 39.04 -7.31
C ALA A 94 29.48 37.86 -6.68
N SER A 95 30.76 38.01 -6.31
CA SER A 95 31.54 36.98 -5.61
C SER A 95 31.45 37.06 -4.07
N LEU A 96 30.92 38.15 -3.50
CA LEU A 96 30.97 38.38 -2.05
C LEU A 96 30.12 37.38 -1.25
N HIS A 97 29.00 36.91 -1.82
CA HIS A 97 28.12 35.91 -1.20
C HIS A 97 28.70 34.48 -1.14
N LEU A 98 29.82 34.21 -1.82
CA LEU A 98 30.52 32.91 -1.78
C LEU A 98 31.68 32.90 -0.76
N ALA A 99 32.10 34.07 -0.26
CA ALA A 99 33.20 34.20 0.70
C ALA A 99 32.73 34.25 2.17
N SER A 100 31.41 34.31 2.41
CA SER A 100 30.81 34.42 3.75
C SER A 100 30.27 33.10 4.30
N HIS A 101 30.76 31.95 3.81
CA HIS A 101 30.32 30.63 4.25
C HIS A 101 31.51 29.74 4.63
#